data_AF-A0A160JDE2-F1
#
_entry.id   AF-A0A160JDE2-F1
#
_cell.length_a   1.000
_cell.length_b   1.000
_cell.length_c   1.000
_cell.angle_alpha   90.00
_cell.angle_beta   90.00
_cell.angle_gamma   90.00
#
_symmetry.space_group_name_H-M   'P 1'
#
loop_
_entity.id
_entity.type
_entity.pdbx_description
1 polymer ?
#
loop_
_entity_poly.entity_id
_entity_poly.type
_entity_poly.pdbx_seq_one_letter_code
_entity_poly.pdbx_strand_id
1 'polypeptide(L)'
;MADIVVLKHVRLSRALQAIEMAAASLDGELAALHAAGRAGLLGNHAEEATLLRTYVRTLRVLLQAMTPDEVDEAGLGERHALAELAVGRCAAALRVLDLPAGGGSLSGLA
;
A
#
# COMPACT_ATOMS: atom_id res chain seq x y z
N MET A 1 2.20 15.07 -33.01
CA MET A 1 1.76 13.73 -32.53
C MET A 1 2.79 13.13 -31.58
N ALA A 2 4.08 13.07 -31.93
CA ALA A 2 5.15 12.53 -31.09
C ALA A 2 5.27 13.20 -29.70
N ASP A 3 5.18 14.54 -29.60
CA ASP A 3 5.36 15.24 -28.31
C ASP A 3 4.26 14.92 -27.28
N ILE A 4 3.02 14.72 -27.75
CA ILE A 4 1.87 14.36 -26.88
C ILE A 4 2.06 12.95 -26.33
N VAL A 5 2.55 12.02 -27.17
CA VAL A 5 2.86 10.64 -26.78
C VAL A 5 3.98 10.65 -25.72
N VAL A 6 5.08 11.38 -25.97
CA VAL A 6 6.20 11.50 -25.02
C VAL A 6 5.76 12.11 -23.68
N LEU A 7 4.94 13.16 -23.69
CA LEU A 7 4.43 13.78 -22.46
C LEU A 7 3.54 12.83 -21.65
N LYS A 8 2.68 12.04 -22.31
CA LYS A 8 1.87 11.02 -21.64
C LYS A 8 2.75 9.94 -20.99
N HIS A 9 3.77 9.45 -21.70
CA HIS A 9 4.69 8.42 -21.19
C HIS A 9 5.48 8.91 -19.96
N VAL A 10 5.98 10.15 -20.02
CA VAL A 10 6.71 10.76 -18.90
C VAL A 10 5.80 10.91 -17.67
N ARG A 11 4.53 11.30 -17.87
CA ARG A 11 3.56 11.42 -16.77
C ARG A 11 3.25 10.06 -16.15
N LEU A 12 3.03 9.02 -16.95
CA LEU A 12 2.75 7.67 -16.47
C LEU A 12 3.94 7.10 -15.70
N SER A 13 5.15 7.22 -16.27
CA SER A 13 6.40 6.80 -15.61
C SER A 13 6.61 7.48 -14.26
N ARG A 14 6.38 8.81 -14.18
CA ARG A 14 6.51 9.57 -12.94
C ARG A 14 5.44 9.20 -11.92
N ALA A 15 4.21 8.94 -12.36
CA ALA A 15 3.15 8.48 -11.48
C ALA A 15 3.48 7.11 -10.87
N LEU A 16 3.97 6.16 -11.67
CA LEU A 16 4.43 4.86 -11.17
C LEU A 16 5.60 5.02 -10.19
N GLN A 17 6.58 5.86 -10.49
CA GLN A 17 7.69 6.12 -9.57
C GLN A 17 7.21 6.71 -8.23
N ALA A 18 6.24 7.62 -8.25
CA ALA A 18 5.66 8.18 -7.04
C ALA A 18 4.94 7.11 -6.20
N ILE A 19 4.20 6.22 -6.86
CA ILE A 19 3.51 5.09 -6.21
C ILE A 19 4.51 4.11 -5.59
N GLU A 20 5.60 3.80 -6.29
CA GLU A 20 6.67 2.93 -5.77
C GLU A 20 7.31 3.50 -4.50
N MET A 21 7.68 4.79 -4.51
CA MET A 21 8.26 5.44 -3.34
C MET A 21 7.26 5.49 -2.17
N ALA A 22 5.99 5.77 -2.46
CA ALA A 22 4.94 5.77 -1.44
C ALA A 22 4.73 4.37 -0.84
N ALA A 23 4.72 3.32 -1.66
CA ALA A 23 4.60 1.95 -1.20
C ALA A 23 5.82 1.52 -0.35
N ALA A 24 7.02 1.92 -0.75
CA ALA A 24 8.24 1.63 0.02
C ALA A 24 8.26 2.34 1.38
N SER A 25 7.84 3.61 1.44
CA SER A 25 7.69 4.35 2.70
C SER A 25 6.68 3.65 3.62
N LEU A 26 5.55 3.26 3.04
CA LEU A 26 4.46 2.62 3.76
C LEU A 26 4.85 1.24 4.29
N ASP A 27 5.61 0.44 3.54
CA ASP A 27 6.14 -0.85 4.01
C ASP A 27 6.98 -0.67 5.30
N GLY A 28 7.74 0.42 5.41
CA GLY A 28 8.51 0.75 6.61
C GLY A 28 7.63 1.08 7.82
N GLU A 29 6.61 1.92 7.63
CA GLU A 29 5.63 2.27 8.68
C GLU A 29 4.85 1.04 9.15
N LEU A 30 4.45 0.16 8.22
CA LEU A 30 3.74 -1.08 8.54
C LEU A 30 4.60 -2.08 9.29
N ALA A 31 5.90 -2.14 9.01
CA ALA A 31 6.84 -2.98 9.78
C ALA A 31 6.97 -2.49 11.23
N ALA A 32 7.06 -1.18 11.43
CA ALA A 32 7.08 -0.57 12.77
C ALA A 32 5.77 -0.83 13.52
N LEU A 33 4.63 -0.65 12.85
CA LEU A 33 3.31 -0.87 13.42
C LEU A 33 3.07 -2.35 13.78
N HIS A 34 3.54 -3.28 12.94
CA HIS A 34 3.53 -4.71 13.28
C HIS A 34 4.38 -5.05 14.50
N ALA A 35 5.54 -4.42 14.66
CA ALA A 35 6.37 -4.61 15.85
C ALA A 35 5.65 -4.10 17.11
N ALA A 36 5.05 -2.92 17.04
CA ALA A 36 4.26 -2.33 18.12
C ALA A 36 3.02 -3.20 18.47
N GLY A 37 2.34 -3.73 17.45
CA GLY A 37 1.18 -4.59 17.63
C GLY A 37 1.51 -5.92 18.30
N ARG A 38 2.62 -6.57 17.93
CA ARG A 38 3.10 -7.77 18.63
C ARG A 38 3.51 -7.51 20.08
N ALA A 39 3.93 -6.28 20.39
CA ALA A 39 4.23 -5.85 21.76
C ALA A 39 2.96 -5.47 22.57
N GLY A 40 1.76 -5.54 21.98
CA GLY A 40 0.51 -5.17 22.64
C GLY A 40 0.31 -3.65 22.78
N LEU A 41 1.09 -2.84 22.05
CA LEU A 41 1.07 -1.38 22.16
C LEU A 41 0.14 -0.71 21.14
N LEU A 42 -0.72 -1.49 20.46
CA LEU A 42 -1.61 -1.05 19.38
C LEU A 42 -2.64 0.02 19.79
N GLY A 43 -2.88 0.23 21.09
CA GLY A 43 -3.90 1.16 21.58
C GLY A 43 -3.82 2.57 20.98
N ASN A 44 -2.63 3.17 20.95
CA ASN A 44 -2.43 4.52 20.40
C ASN A 44 -2.33 4.56 18.86
N HIS A 45 -2.35 3.41 18.18
CA HIS A 45 -2.09 3.32 16.74
C HIS A 45 -3.35 3.01 15.90
N ALA A 46 -4.55 2.99 16.49
CA ALA A 46 -5.78 2.72 15.75
C ALA A 46 -6.11 3.79 14.70
N GLU A 47 -5.84 5.06 15.02
CA GLU A 47 -5.97 6.18 14.07
C GLU A 47 -4.92 6.09 12.97
N GLU A 48 -3.68 5.78 13.33
CA GLU A 48 -2.58 5.57 12.38
C GLU A 48 -2.89 4.43 11.41
N ALA A 49 -3.36 3.28 11.89
CA ALA A 49 -3.80 2.17 11.04
C ALA A 49 -4.91 2.58 10.06
N THR A 50 -5.83 3.45 10.49
CA THR A 50 -6.91 3.97 9.63
C THR A 50 -6.39 4.91 8.54
N LEU A 51 -5.43 5.76 8.87
CA LEU A 51 -4.73 6.59 7.89
C LEU A 51 -3.99 5.70 6.87
N LEU A 52 -3.23 4.71 7.33
CA LEU A 52 -2.50 3.80 6.45
C LEU A 52 -3.42 3.01 5.52
N ARG A 53 -4.59 2.54 6.00
CA ARG A 53 -5.62 1.92 5.15
C ARG A 53 -6.11 2.87 4.05
N THR A 54 -6.29 4.15 4.40
CA THR A 54 -6.70 5.18 3.44
C THR A 54 -5.61 5.41 2.39
N TYR A 55 -4.34 5.50 2.80
CA TYR A 55 -3.21 5.62 1.88
C TYR A 55 -3.11 4.43 0.92
N VAL A 56 -3.18 3.20 1.41
CA VAL A 56 -3.19 1.99 0.55
C VAL A 56 -4.33 2.03 -0.45
N ARG A 57 -5.54 2.41 0.01
CA ARG A 57 -6.70 2.52 -0.88
C ARG A 57 -6.46 3.55 -1.98
N THR A 58 -5.89 4.71 -1.66
CA THR A 58 -5.54 5.74 -2.63
C THR A 58 -4.54 5.21 -3.66
N LEU A 59 -3.47 4.54 -3.23
CA LEU A 59 -2.49 3.96 -4.15
C LEU A 59 -3.11 2.92 -5.10
N ARG A 60 -4.02 2.08 -4.61
CA ARG A 60 -4.77 1.14 -5.45
C ARG A 60 -5.64 1.83 -6.48
N VAL A 61 -6.37 2.87 -6.08
CA VAL A 61 -7.21 3.64 -6.99
C VAL A 61 -6.36 4.32 -8.07
N LEU A 62 -5.19 4.85 -7.71
CA LEU A 62 -4.27 5.45 -8.68
C LEU A 62 -3.73 4.42 -9.68
N LEU A 63 -3.41 3.21 -9.25
CA LEU A 63 -2.99 2.12 -10.14
C LEU A 63 -4.13 1.67 -11.07
N GLN A 64 -5.36 1.55 -10.54
CA GLN A 64 -6.55 1.18 -11.30
C GLN A 64 -6.99 2.26 -12.31
N ALA A 65 -6.62 3.52 -12.07
CA ALA A 65 -6.88 4.61 -12.99
C ALA A 65 -5.94 4.60 -14.21
N MET A 66 -4.83 3.83 -14.18
CA MET A 66 -3.97 3.60 -15.32
C MET A 66 -4.57 2.47 -16.15
N THR A 67 -4.99 2.74 -17.39
CA THR A 67 -5.60 1.70 -18.22
C THR A 67 -4.53 0.72 -18.74
N PRO A 68 -4.86 -0.57 -18.92
CA PRO A 68 -3.91 -1.55 -19.45
C PRO A 68 -3.32 -1.12 -20.80
N ASP A 69 -4.15 -0.59 -21.70
CA ASP A 69 -3.72 -0.10 -23.01
C ASP A 69 -2.68 1.02 -22.90
N GLU A 70 -2.88 1.99 -21.99
CA GLU A 70 -1.92 3.09 -21.77
C GLU A 70 -0.59 2.61 -21.17
N VAL A 71 -0.64 1.59 -20.32
CA VAL A 71 0.53 0.97 -19.70
C VAL A 71 1.32 0.16 -20.73
N ASP A 72 0.64 -0.61 -21.57
CA ASP A 72 1.25 -1.45 -22.61
C ASP A 72 1.83 -0.60 -23.74
N GLU A 73 1.10 0.43 -24.22
CA GLU A 73 1.62 1.39 -25.20
C GLU A 73 2.90 2.09 -24.71
N ALA A 74 3.00 2.31 -23.39
CA ALA A 74 4.16 2.91 -22.77
C ALA A 74 5.31 1.94 -22.43
N GLY A 75 5.12 0.63 -22.65
CA GLY A 75 6.09 -0.40 -22.28
C GLY A 75 6.34 -0.49 -20.77
N LEU A 76 5.35 -0.10 -19.95
CA LEU A 76 5.46 -0.01 -18.49
C LEU A 76 4.81 -1.19 -17.76
N GLY A 77 4.34 -2.22 -18.48
CA GLY A 77 3.60 -3.36 -17.92
C GLY A 77 4.30 -4.05 -16.74
N GLU A 78 5.60 -4.35 -16.87
CA GLU A 78 6.38 -4.95 -15.77
C GLU A 78 6.43 -4.05 -14.53
N ARG A 79 6.64 -2.74 -14.75
CA ARG A 79 6.73 -1.75 -13.68
C ARG A 79 5.38 -1.54 -12.97
N HIS A 80 4.31 -1.50 -13.75
CA HIS A 80 2.94 -1.44 -13.22
C HIS A 80 2.63 -2.67 -12.37
N ALA A 81 2.94 -3.88 -12.86
CA ALA A 81 2.77 -5.11 -12.10
C ALA A 81 3.59 -5.14 -10.79
N LEU A 82 4.83 -4.64 -10.81
CA LEU A 82 5.66 -4.49 -9.61
C LEU A 82 5.04 -3.52 -8.60
N ALA A 83 4.48 -2.41 -9.07
CA ALA A 83 3.79 -1.44 -8.21
C ALA A 83 2.50 -2.04 -7.61
N GLU A 84 1.72 -2.80 -8.38
CA GLU A 84 0.56 -3.54 -7.89
C GLU A 84 0.94 -4.55 -6.81
N LEU A 85 2.02 -5.31 -7.02
CA LEU A 85 2.53 -6.25 -6.03
C LEU A 85 2.97 -5.53 -4.75
N ALA A 86 3.66 -4.40 -4.85
CA ALA A 86 4.09 -3.62 -3.69
C ALA A 86 2.89 -3.13 -2.88
N VAL A 87 1.94 -2.44 -3.52
CA VAL A 87 0.71 -1.97 -2.85
C VAL A 87 -0.12 -3.14 -2.31
N GLY A 88 -0.11 -4.29 -3.00
CA GLY A 88 -0.70 -5.54 -2.56
C GLY A 88 -0.12 -6.06 -1.25
N ARG A 89 1.22 -6.02 -1.10
CA ARG A 89 1.91 -6.39 0.15
C ARG A 89 1.56 -5.45 1.30
N CYS A 90 1.56 -4.13 1.08
CA CYS A 90 1.17 -3.16 2.12
C CYS A 90 -0.25 -3.44 2.63
N ALA A 91 -1.18 -3.72 1.72
CA ALA A 91 -2.56 -4.06 2.07
C ALA A 91 -2.68 -5.38 2.84
N ALA A 92 -1.88 -6.38 2.49
CA ALA A 92 -1.85 -7.66 3.20
C ALA A 92 -1.31 -7.47 4.63
N ALA A 93 -0.25 -6.66 4.80
CA ALA A 93 0.29 -6.32 6.10
C ALA A 93 -0.74 -5.60 6.99
N LEU A 94 -1.50 -4.65 6.44
CA LEU A 94 -2.59 -3.99 7.18
C LEU A 94 -3.67 -4.96 7.65
N ARG A 95 -4.06 -5.95 6.83
CA ARG A 95 -5.08 -6.93 7.22
C ARG A 95 -4.65 -7.78 8.41
N VAL A 96 -3.36 -8.06 8.57
CA VAL A 96 -2.85 -8.83 9.71
C VAL A 96 -3.03 -8.05 11.03
N LEU A 97 -2.96 -6.73 10.98
CA LEU A 97 -3.22 -5.86 12.13
C LEU A 97 -4.70 -5.79 12.54
N ASP A 98 -5.61 -6.09 11.62
CA ASP A 98 -7.06 -6.09 11.86
C ASP A 98 -7.57 -7.36 12.53
N LEU A 99 -6.75 -8.42 12.65
CA LEU A 99 -7.16 -9.59 13.40
C LEU A 99 -7.28 -9.20 14.88
N PRO A 100 -8.45 -9.41 15.52
CA PRO A 100 -8.54 -9.26 16.95
C PRO A 100 -7.49 -10.16 17.60
N ALA A 101 -6.79 -9.65 18.61
CA ALA A 101 -5.91 -10.42 19.46
C ALA A 101 -6.73 -11.45 20.25
N GLY A 102 -7.21 -12.48 19.58
CA GLY A 102 -7.96 -13.58 20.16
C GLY A 102 -6.98 -14.63 20.66
N GLY A 103 -6.63 -14.57 21.94
CA GLY A 103 -5.97 -15.68 22.63
C GLY A 103 -5.26 -15.35 23.94
N GLY A 104 -6.00 -15.39 25.05
CA GLY A 104 -5.47 -15.53 26.43
C GLY A 104 -5.37 -14.20 27.21
N SER A 105 -5.87 -14.03 28.43
CA SER A 105 -6.43 -14.93 29.43
C SER A 105 -7.49 -14.16 30.20
N LEU A 106 -8.76 -14.58 30.13
CA LEU A 106 -9.72 -14.27 31.19
C LEU A 106 -9.51 -15.34 32.27
N SER A 107 -8.50 -15.14 33.12
CA SER A 107 -8.48 -15.82 34.42
C SER A 107 -9.71 -15.35 35.18
N GLY A 108 -10.74 -16.17 35.18
CA GLY A 108 -11.87 -16.05 36.08
C GLY A 108 -11.34 -16.04 37.51
N LEU A 109 -11.52 -14.91 38.18
CA LEU A 109 -11.60 -14.87 39.63
C LEU A 109 -13.07 -15.01 39.99
N ALA A 110 -13.44 -16.25 40.34
CA ALA A 110 -14.62 -16.57 41.14
C ALA A 110 -14.21 -17.64 42.15
#